data_AF-A0A538CQ71-F1
#
_entry.id   AF-A0A538CQ71-F1
#
_cell.length_a   1.000
_cell.length_b   1.000
_cell.length_c   1.000
_cell.angle_alpha   90.00
_cell.angle_beta   90.00
_cell.angle_gamma   90.00
#
_symmetry.space_group_name_H-M   'P 1'
#
loop_
_entity.id
_entity.type
_entity.pdbx_description
1 polymer ?
#
loop_
_entity_poly.entity_id
_entity_poly.type
_entity_poly.pdbx_seq_one_letter_code
_entity_poly.pdbx_strand_id
1 'polypeptide(L)'
;MRSHRCRPRARARLSPPGSRSPRPFAPAARRRQGPRRACCRGRWPDPSATASRAHSTLGLLTRYASVYPLVTARALAREFTYEVPDEVGPGAVVEVRFGNARRRGVVTEVDVVPPEGIKTAAVERVVEELPPALFRLALWVADYYGSTPGRALGLVAPVQRKARGERPQPAERDALPGEPEPAALSSSQRAALERIVERLDTGESANFLLYGATGSGKTEVYLQACAAALERGRGAIVLVPEIALTPQALGRFRARFGERIAVLHSALSEAERRDERARIARGEAAIVVGARSAVFAPVGRLGVICVDEEHDASYKQESDPRYDARTVAAKRAALEGAVAVFGSATPRPETWGSLERLELGGRLAGPLPSVRVVDLRREAGYPLSAPLLAELGAIADGGGKAILLLNRRGVAPALHCRACGTTLRCENCDVSLVLHADRMLRCHHCGHAKAEPETCPACGSTELARLGAGTQKLERELAAKLPELECIRLDADTVERPGALTAALTRFASADRVVLVGTQMVSKGHHFPGVALAAVVDADTGLGLPDFRAEE
;
A
#
# COMPACT_ATOMS: atom_id res chain seq x y z
N MET A 1 2.82 62.81 64.12
CA MET A 1 4.27 62.88 64.41
C MET A 1 5.00 61.82 63.57
N ARG A 2 5.80 62.30 62.58
CA ARG A 2 7.04 61.76 61.93
C ARG A 2 7.22 60.23 61.76
N SER A 3 7.14 59.67 60.53
CA SER A 3 8.22 59.45 59.49
C SER A 3 9.21 58.31 59.84
N HIS A 4 9.48 57.26 59.05
CA HIS A 4 10.09 57.18 57.69
C HIS A 4 9.83 55.76 57.09
N ARG A 5 9.39 55.56 55.84
CA ARG A 5 10.11 55.49 54.53
C ARG A 5 11.36 54.58 54.46
N CYS A 6 11.33 53.57 53.57
CA CYS A 6 12.33 53.42 52.50
C CYS A 6 11.79 52.60 51.30
N ARG A 7 12.43 52.76 50.12
CA ARG A 7 11.89 52.70 48.74
C ARG A 7 12.09 51.37 47.97
N PRO A 8 11.44 51.20 46.79
CA PRO A 8 11.58 50.06 45.87
C PRO A 8 12.52 50.32 44.66
N ARG A 9 13.01 49.25 44.00
CA ARG A 9 13.56 49.18 42.62
C ARG A 9 13.52 47.71 42.15
N ALA A 10 13.33 47.31 40.89
CA ALA A 10 12.79 47.87 39.66
C ALA A 10 12.51 46.67 38.71
N ARG A 11 11.47 46.76 37.88
CA ARG A 11 11.02 45.73 36.92
C ARG A 11 12.02 45.52 35.78
N ALA A 12 12.36 44.28 35.45
CA ALA A 12 12.95 43.92 34.16
C ALA A 12 11.82 43.59 33.16
N ARG A 13 11.77 44.34 32.05
CA ARG A 13 10.87 44.10 30.91
C ARG A 13 11.43 42.93 30.08
N LEU A 14 10.61 41.92 29.80
CA LEU A 14 10.89 40.92 28.78
C LEU A 14 10.56 41.52 27.41
N SER A 15 11.56 41.60 26.54
CA SER A 15 11.42 41.98 25.13
C SER A 15 10.81 40.83 24.31
N PRO A 16 10.06 41.12 23.22
CA PRO A 16 9.44 40.09 22.38
C PRO A 16 10.50 39.34 21.55
N PRO A 17 10.24 38.08 21.16
CA PRO A 17 11.20 37.31 20.37
C PRO A 17 11.25 37.84 18.94
N GLY A 18 12.43 38.32 18.55
CA GLY A 18 12.75 38.70 17.17
C GLY A 18 12.82 37.48 16.26
N SER A 19 12.25 37.63 15.07
CA SER A 19 12.34 36.72 13.92
C SER A 19 13.78 36.33 13.61
N ARG A 20 14.13 35.04 13.75
CA ARG A 20 15.35 34.46 13.17
C ARG A 20 14.96 33.50 12.05
N SER A 21 15.32 33.88 10.83
CA SER A 21 15.29 32.99 9.66
C SER A 21 16.23 31.79 9.88
N PRO A 22 15.83 30.55 9.55
CA PRO A 22 16.75 29.43 9.58
C PRO A 22 17.69 29.49 8.37
N ARG A 23 19.00 29.59 8.64
CA ARG A 23 20.05 29.37 7.62
C ARG A 23 20.31 27.86 7.46
N PRO A 24 20.67 27.40 6.24
CA PRO A 24 20.77 25.99 5.91
C PRO A 24 22.03 25.35 6.52
N PHE A 25 21.87 24.14 7.05
CA PHE A 25 22.97 23.30 7.55
C PHE A 25 23.75 22.72 6.36
N ALA A 26 25.02 23.13 6.23
CA ALA A 26 26.03 22.45 5.42
C ALA A 26 26.96 21.62 6.33
N PRO A 27 27.49 20.46 5.88
CA PRO A 27 28.14 19.49 6.76
C PRO A 27 29.62 19.80 6.95
N ALA A 28 30.07 19.82 8.21
CA ALA A 28 31.48 19.94 8.58
C ALA A 28 32.15 18.56 8.71
N ALA A 29 33.33 18.42 8.10
CA ALA A 29 34.18 17.25 8.10
C ALA A 29 35.21 17.25 9.24
N ARG A 30 35.52 16.04 9.78
CA ARG A 30 36.73 15.58 10.51
C ARG A 30 37.04 16.30 11.86
N ARG A 31 37.46 15.70 12.98
CA ARG A 31 38.03 14.40 13.39
C ARG A 31 38.01 14.36 14.95
N ARG A 32 37.83 13.18 15.58
CA ARG A 32 38.71 12.61 16.64
C ARG A 32 38.25 11.19 17.00
N GLN A 33 39.19 10.26 16.94
CA GLN A 33 39.02 8.82 17.11
C GLN A 33 39.21 8.40 18.58
N GLY A 34 38.47 7.39 19.01
CA GLY A 34 38.66 6.59 20.23
C GLY A 34 37.91 5.25 20.06
N PRO A 35 38.42 4.12 20.58
CA PRO A 35 38.11 2.81 20.01
C PRO A 35 36.78 2.27 20.52
N ARG A 36 35.85 1.97 19.61
CA ARG A 36 34.67 1.14 19.89
C ARG A 36 34.59 0.03 18.86
N ARG A 37 34.51 -1.20 19.38
CA ARG A 37 34.51 -2.49 18.68
C ARG A 37 33.57 -2.47 17.47
N ALA A 38 34.10 -2.86 16.32
CA ALA A 38 33.39 -2.94 15.05
C ALA A 38 32.38 -4.10 15.08
N CYS A 39 31.09 -3.76 15.01
CA CYS A 39 30.05 -4.66 14.53
C CYS A 39 29.97 -4.47 13.02
N CYS A 40 30.20 -5.55 12.27
CA CYS A 40 30.40 -5.55 10.82
C CYS A 40 29.19 -4.93 10.08
N ARG A 41 29.39 -3.74 9.52
CA ARG A 41 28.48 -3.16 8.51
C ARG A 41 28.87 -3.77 7.16
N GLY A 42 28.11 -4.75 6.69
CA GLY A 42 28.25 -5.29 5.34
C GLY A 42 27.87 -4.24 4.31
N ARG A 43 28.83 -3.83 3.50
CA ARG A 43 28.61 -3.04 2.28
C ARG A 43 28.62 -4.08 1.14
N TRP A 44 27.47 -4.30 0.51
CA TRP A 44 27.31 -5.28 -0.57
C TRP A 44 28.16 -4.88 -1.78
N PRO A 45 28.94 -5.79 -2.38
CA PRO A 45 29.71 -5.50 -3.59
C PRO A 45 28.80 -5.33 -4.81
N ASP A 46 29.21 -4.44 -5.73
CA ASP A 46 28.56 -4.17 -7.00
C ASP A 46 29.00 -5.22 -8.05
N PRO A 47 28.10 -6.06 -8.61
CA PRO A 47 28.47 -7.11 -9.55
C PRO A 47 28.48 -6.54 -10.98
N SER A 48 29.43 -5.64 -11.27
CA SER A 48 29.71 -5.19 -12.63
C SER A 48 31.13 -5.61 -13.04
N ALA A 49 31.32 -6.90 -13.26
CA ALA A 49 32.53 -7.43 -13.90
C ALA A 49 32.16 -8.61 -14.80
N THR A 50 31.97 -8.32 -16.08
CA THR A 50 31.89 -9.31 -17.16
C THR A 50 33.28 -9.89 -17.42
N ALA A 51 33.47 -11.20 -17.22
CA ALA A 51 34.68 -11.92 -17.62
C ALA A 51 34.44 -12.70 -18.94
N SER A 52 35.40 -12.59 -19.86
CA SER A 52 35.37 -13.15 -21.21
C SER A 52 35.52 -14.66 -21.25
N ARG A 53 34.80 -15.31 -22.18
CA ARG A 53 34.84 -16.76 -22.43
C ARG A 53 36.11 -17.21 -23.15
N ALA A 54 36.69 -18.32 -22.70
CA ALA A 54 37.50 -19.22 -23.51
C ALA A 54 36.98 -20.66 -23.32
N HIS A 55 36.74 -21.37 -24.41
CA HIS A 55 36.24 -22.75 -24.42
C HIS A 55 37.40 -23.75 -24.28
N SER A 56 37.33 -24.64 -23.28
CA SER A 56 38.02 -25.93 -23.30
C SER A 56 37.32 -26.98 -22.43
N THR A 57 36.90 -28.07 -23.07
CA THR A 57 36.58 -29.44 -22.62
C THR A 57 36.49 -29.78 -21.11
N LEU A 58 35.24 -29.99 -20.66
CA LEU A 58 34.68 -31.08 -19.82
C LEU A 58 35.59 -31.73 -18.74
N GLY A 59 35.84 -30.98 -17.67
CA GLY A 59 35.77 -31.49 -16.31
C GLY A 59 34.82 -30.55 -15.56
N LEU A 60 33.76 -31.06 -14.94
CA LEU A 60 32.87 -30.25 -14.09
C LEU A 60 33.70 -29.77 -12.89
N LEU A 61 34.34 -28.62 -13.04
CA LEU A 61 34.95 -27.91 -11.94
C LEU A 61 33.79 -27.50 -11.02
N THR A 62 33.90 -27.91 -9.77
CA THR A 62 32.90 -27.61 -8.74
C THR A 62 33.42 -26.42 -7.95
N ARG A 63 32.60 -25.39 -7.82
CA ARG A 63 32.91 -24.23 -6.97
C ARG A 63 32.04 -24.23 -5.72
N TYR A 64 32.43 -23.43 -4.74
CA TYR A 64 31.66 -23.24 -3.51
C TYR A 64 30.83 -21.97 -3.59
N ALA A 65 29.63 -22.02 -3.05
CA ALA A 65 28.72 -20.88 -3.01
C ALA A 65 28.06 -20.71 -1.64
N SER A 66 27.82 -19.46 -1.27
CA SER A 66 26.93 -19.12 -0.15
C SER A 66 25.48 -19.27 -0.60
N VAL A 67 24.74 -20.12 0.09
CA VAL A 67 23.32 -20.36 -0.16
C VAL A 67 22.51 -19.94 1.05
N TYR A 68 21.51 -19.10 0.81
CA TYR A 68 20.55 -18.72 1.82
C TYR A 68 19.32 -19.64 1.76
N PRO A 69 19.09 -20.51 2.77
CA PRO A 69 17.93 -21.39 2.76
C PRO A 69 16.64 -20.57 2.95
N LEU A 70 15.61 -20.87 2.17
CA LEU A 70 14.29 -20.24 2.25
C LEU A 70 13.48 -20.86 3.40
N VAL A 71 13.95 -20.61 4.64
CA VAL A 71 13.32 -21.07 5.88
C VAL A 71 12.76 -19.92 6.69
N THR A 72 11.70 -20.18 7.43
CA THR A 72 11.01 -19.16 8.24
C THR A 72 11.67 -18.93 9.61
N ALA A 73 12.50 -19.87 10.08
CA ALA A 73 13.15 -19.82 11.39
C ALA A 73 14.28 -18.79 11.41
N ARG A 74 14.13 -17.72 12.21
CA ARG A 74 15.12 -16.63 12.32
C ARG A 74 16.50 -17.11 12.80
N ALA A 75 16.56 -18.12 13.66
CA ALA A 75 17.84 -18.70 14.12
C ALA A 75 18.68 -19.32 12.98
N LEU A 76 18.03 -19.64 11.85
CA LEU A 76 18.66 -20.25 10.67
C LEU A 76 18.74 -19.27 9.50
N ALA A 77 18.47 -17.99 9.75
CA ALA A 77 18.55 -16.91 8.78
C ALA A 77 20.00 -16.46 8.61
N ARG A 78 20.82 -17.33 8.01
CA ARG A 78 22.20 -17.07 7.62
C ARG A 78 22.54 -17.84 6.36
N GLU A 79 23.67 -17.52 5.76
CA GLU A 79 24.22 -18.27 4.63
C GLU A 79 24.88 -19.57 5.08
N PHE A 80 24.86 -20.55 4.19
CA PHE A 80 25.51 -21.85 4.35
C PHE A 80 26.28 -22.18 3.08
N THR A 81 27.47 -22.76 3.21
CA THR A 81 28.32 -23.08 2.08
C THR A 81 27.93 -24.42 1.45
N TYR A 82 27.71 -24.41 0.14
CA TYR A 82 27.41 -25.59 -0.67
C TYR A 82 28.35 -25.66 -1.89
N GLU A 83 28.55 -26.87 -2.39
CA GLU A 83 29.16 -27.11 -3.70
C GLU A 83 28.11 -26.88 -4.79
N VAL A 84 28.45 -26.11 -5.83
CA VAL A 84 27.59 -25.80 -6.98
C VAL A 84 28.35 -26.00 -8.31
N PRO A 85 27.64 -26.33 -9.40
CA PRO A 85 28.22 -26.29 -10.74
C PRO A 85 28.75 -24.89 -11.10
N ASP A 86 29.77 -24.82 -11.96
CA ASP A 86 30.38 -23.56 -12.40
C ASP A 86 29.41 -22.59 -13.08
N GLU A 87 28.38 -23.09 -13.77
CA GLU A 87 27.36 -22.24 -14.39
C GLU A 87 26.46 -21.51 -13.39
N VAL A 88 26.40 -21.94 -12.12
CA VAL A 88 25.43 -21.43 -11.13
C VAL A 88 25.90 -20.13 -10.51
N GLY A 89 25.29 -19.00 -10.88
CA GLY A 89 25.61 -17.67 -10.35
C GLY A 89 24.73 -17.20 -9.18
N PRO A 90 25.03 -16.02 -8.59
CA PRO A 90 24.15 -15.34 -7.64
C PRO A 90 22.73 -15.13 -8.20
N GLY A 91 21.72 -15.37 -7.36
CA GLY A 91 20.32 -15.34 -7.74
C GLY A 91 19.77 -16.68 -8.25
N ALA A 92 20.61 -17.70 -8.46
CA ALA A 92 20.15 -19.05 -8.75
C ALA A 92 19.41 -19.64 -7.56
N VAL A 93 18.21 -20.18 -7.82
CA VAL A 93 17.44 -20.90 -6.81
C VAL A 93 17.77 -22.38 -6.91
N VAL A 94 18.26 -22.96 -5.81
CA VAL A 94 18.76 -24.33 -5.74
C VAL A 94 17.94 -25.16 -4.75
N GLU A 95 17.88 -26.46 -4.96
CA GLU A 95 17.39 -27.43 -3.97
C GLU A 95 18.57 -28.00 -3.19
N VAL A 96 18.49 -27.98 -1.87
CA VAL A 96 19.55 -28.41 -0.96
C VAL A 96 19.03 -29.34 0.12
N ARG A 97 19.89 -30.26 0.56
CA ARG A 97 19.74 -30.97 1.84
C ARG A 97 20.11 -30.01 2.96
N PHE A 98 19.14 -29.71 3.83
CA PHE A 98 19.33 -28.87 5.00
C PHE A 98 18.88 -29.63 6.25
N GLY A 99 19.84 -30.19 6.98
CA GLY A 99 19.59 -31.24 7.97
C GLY A 99 18.98 -32.48 7.32
N ASN A 100 17.85 -32.95 7.85
CA ASN A 100 17.14 -34.13 7.35
C ASN A 100 16.10 -33.81 6.26
N ALA A 101 15.94 -32.55 5.87
CA ALA A 101 14.89 -32.11 4.95
C ALA A 101 15.46 -31.52 3.66
N ARG A 102 14.70 -31.64 2.57
CA ARG A 102 14.91 -30.87 1.35
C ARG A 102 14.33 -29.48 1.49
N ARG A 103 15.10 -28.48 1.08
CA ARG A 103 14.73 -27.07 1.11
C ARG A 103 15.20 -26.38 -0.15
N ARG A 104 14.48 -25.35 -0.55
CA ARG A 104 14.99 -24.40 -1.53
C ARG A 104 15.92 -23.41 -0.84
N GLY A 105 16.98 -23.01 -1.53
CA GLY A 105 17.85 -21.92 -1.14
C GLY A 105 18.16 -21.04 -2.35
N VAL A 106 18.66 -19.84 -2.10
CA VAL A 106 19.11 -18.94 -3.18
C VAL A 106 20.60 -18.71 -3.01
N VAL A 107 21.35 -18.87 -4.09
CA VAL A 107 22.78 -18.56 -4.14
C VAL A 107 22.96 -17.04 -4.02
N THR A 108 23.71 -16.59 -3.03
CA THR A 108 23.97 -15.16 -2.80
C THR A 108 25.35 -14.73 -3.26
N GLU A 109 26.33 -15.63 -3.14
CA GLU A 109 27.73 -15.42 -3.52
C GLU A 109 28.30 -16.74 -4.03
N VAL A 110 29.23 -16.65 -4.98
CA VAL A 110 29.97 -17.78 -5.57
C VAL A 110 31.46 -17.59 -5.34
N ASP A 111 32.23 -18.66 -5.49
CA ASP A 111 33.67 -18.67 -5.29
C ASP A 111 34.08 -18.34 -3.83
N VAL A 112 33.24 -18.75 -2.87
CA VAL A 112 33.48 -18.54 -1.43
C VAL A 112 34.44 -19.58 -0.88
N VAL A 113 35.20 -19.22 0.15
CA VAL A 113 36.08 -20.18 0.84
C VAL A 113 35.25 -21.01 1.82
N PRO A 114 35.23 -22.35 1.73
CA PRO A 114 34.50 -23.17 2.68
C PRO A 114 35.13 -23.06 4.09
N PRO A 115 34.32 -23.09 5.16
CA PRO A 115 34.84 -23.05 6.52
C PRO A 115 35.76 -24.24 6.82
N GLU A 116 36.88 -24.00 7.50
CA GLU A 116 37.82 -25.05 7.88
C GLU A 116 37.15 -26.14 8.72
N GLY A 117 37.44 -27.41 8.39
CA GLY A 117 36.96 -28.56 9.15
C GLY A 117 35.46 -28.90 8.95
N ILE A 118 34.74 -28.19 8.08
CA ILE A 118 33.34 -28.49 7.77
C ILE A 118 33.25 -29.28 6.47
N LYS A 119 32.58 -30.45 6.52
CA LYS A 119 32.22 -31.21 5.32
C LYS A 119 31.08 -30.50 4.59
N THR A 120 31.35 -30.00 3.39
CA THR A 120 30.36 -29.40 2.50
C THR A 120 29.48 -30.46 1.85
N ALA A 121 28.33 -30.02 1.34
CA ALA A 121 27.42 -30.83 0.55
C ALA A 121 27.16 -30.14 -0.79
N ALA A 122 26.92 -30.92 -1.83
CA ALA A 122 26.48 -30.39 -3.12
C ALA A 122 25.00 -30.02 -3.11
N VAL A 123 24.65 -29.01 -3.91
CA VAL A 123 23.26 -28.74 -4.26
C VAL A 123 22.68 -29.92 -5.05
N GLU A 124 21.41 -30.26 -4.81
CA GLU A 124 20.76 -31.39 -5.48
C GLU A 124 20.39 -31.04 -6.92
N ARG A 125 19.92 -29.80 -7.17
CA ARG A 125 19.60 -29.27 -8.51
C ARG A 125 19.39 -27.76 -8.50
N VAL A 126 19.54 -27.14 -9.66
CA VAL A 126 19.06 -25.77 -9.93
C VAL A 126 17.56 -25.84 -10.29
N VAL A 127 16.76 -24.97 -9.68
CA VAL A 127 15.29 -24.93 -9.83
C VAL A 127 14.88 -23.86 -10.83
N GLU A 128 15.37 -22.63 -10.65
CA GLU A 128 15.14 -21.49 -11.53
C GLU A 128 16.25 -20.45 -11.31
N GLU A 129 16.43 -19.54 -12.25
CA GLU A 129 17.30 -18.37 -12.10
C GLU A 129 16.44 -17.12 -11.92
N LEU A 130 16.72 -16.33 -10.88
CA LEU A 130 16.04 -15.06 -10.68
C LEU A 130 16.61 -14.00 -11.62
N PRO A 131 15.77 -13.12 -12.19
CA PRO A 131 16.25 -11.91 -12.84
C PRO A 131 17.17 -11.12 -11.89
N PRO A 132 18.36 -10.67 -12.33
CA PRO A 132 19.33 -9.99 -11.45
C PRO A 132 18.74 -8.78 -10.71
N ALA A 133 17.81 -8.05 -11.35
CA ALA A 133 17.11 -6.95 -10.72
C ALA A 133 16.21 -7.40 -9.56
N LEU A 134 15.49 -8.52 -9.70
CA LEU A 134 14.64 -9.07 -8.62
C LEU A 134 15.46 -9.63 -7.47
N PHE A 135 16.60 -10.26 -7.76
CA PHE A 135 17.53 -10.70 -6.72
C PHE A 135 18.07 -9.51 -5.91
N ARG A 136 18.57 -8.47 -6.59
CA ARG A 136 19.03 -7.22 -5.94
C ARG A 136 17.91 -6.52 -5.18
N LEU A 137 16.71 -6.50 -5.73
CA LEU A 137 15.52 -5.92 -5.09
C LEU A 137 15.19 -6.66 -3.78
N ALA A 138 15.21 -8.00 -3.77
CA ALA A 138 14.94 -8.79 -2.58
C ALA A 138 15.96 -8.54 -1.46
N LEU A 139 17.25 -8.48 -1.79
CA LEU A 139 18.29 -8.14 -0.81
C LEU A 139 18.12 -6.71 -0.27
N TRP A 140 17.79 -5.76 -1.14
CA TRP A 140 17.47 -4.40 -0.72
C TRP A 140 16.23 -4.35 0.18
N VAL A 141 15.18 -5.12 -0.10
CA VAL A 141 13.99 -5.21 0.77
C VAL A 141 14.36 -5.74 2.15
N ALA A 142 15.23 -6.75 2.23
CA ALA A 142 15.69 -7.28 3.50
C ALA A 142 16.44 -6.20 4.31
N ASP A 143 17.39 -5.51 3.69
CA ASP A 143 18.17 -4.44 4.32
C ASP A 143 17.30 -3.25 4.75
N TYR A 144 16.55 -2.68 3.81
CA TYR A 144 15.77 -1.46 4.02
C TYR A 144 14.65 -1.62 5.05
N TYR A 145 13.97 -2.77 5.07
CA TYR A 145 12.88 -3.04 6.01
C TYR A 145 13.29 -3.84 7.24
N GLY A 146 14.59 -4.13 7.42
CA GLY A 146 15.08 -4.92 8.55
C GLY A 146 14.50 -6.33 8.61
N SER A 147 14.28 -6.95 7.45
CA SER A 147 13.81 -8.33 7.32
C SER A 147 14.99 -9.30 7.14
N THR A 148 14.73 -10.60 7.15
CA THR A 148 15.76 -11.59 6.81
C THR A 148 15.86 -11.77 5.30
N PRO A 149 17.07 -11.92 4.72
CA PRO A 149 17.23 -12.22 3.30
C PRO A 149 16.37 -13.40 2.83
N GLY A 150 16.30 -14.49 3.59
CA GLY A 150 15.46 -15.64 3.23
C GLY A 150 13.96 -15.32 3.08
N ARG A 151 13.40 -14.41 3.90
CA ARG A 151 12.00 -13.98 3.74
C ARG A 151 11.81 -13.09 2.52
N ALA A 152 12.74 -12.15 2.28
CA ALA A 152 12.66 -11.26 1.13
C ALA A 152 12.92 -12.00 -0.20
N LEU A 153 13.88 -12.92 -0.23
CA LEU A 153 14.16 -13.81 -1.37
C LEU A 153 12.96 -14.73 -1.64
N GLY A 154 12.22 -15.15 -0.60
CA GLY A 154 10.96 -15.87 -0.75
C GLY A 154 9.86 -15.10 -1.48
N LEU A 155 9.91 -13.76 -1.53
CA LEU A 155 8.95 -12.94 -2.29
C LEU A 155 9.17 -13.07 -3.81
N VAL A 156 10.43 -13.21 -4.22
CA VAL A 156 10.81 -13.34 -5.64
C VAL A 156 11.00 -14.80 -6.07
N ALA A 157 11.24 -15.72 -5.14
CA ALA A 157 11.39 -17.17 -5.35
C ALA A 157 10.36 -18.00 -4.55
N PRO A 158 9.04 -17.80 -4.76
CA PRO A 158 8.00 -18.45 -3.97
C PRO A 158 8.01 -19.97 -4.17
N VAL A 159 7.72 -20.74 -3.11
CA VAL A 159 7.64 -22.22 -3.17
C VAL A 159 6.57 -22.66 -4.16
N GLN A 160 6.95 -23.47 -5.14
CA GLN A 160 6.04 -24.00 -6.14
C GLN A 160 5.56 -25.40 -5.73
N ARG A 161 4.25 -25.59 -5.49
CA ARG A 161 3.66 -26.94 -5.31
C ARG A 161 3.43 -27.62 -6.67
N LYS A 162 3.20 -28.94 -6.72
CA LYS A 162 2.87 -29.64 -7.99
C LYS A 162 1.56 -29.09 -8.61
N ALA A 163 1.50 -29.08 -9.95
CA ALA A 163 0.29 -28.71 -10.69
C ALA A 163 -0.86 -29.71 -10.41
N ARG A 164 -2.09 -29.22 -10.43
CA ARG A 164 -3.30 -30.04 -10.60
C ARG A 164 -3.88 -29.68 -11.98
N GLY A 165 -4.50 -30.65 -12.65
CA GLY A 165 -4.82 -30.63 -14.08
C GLY A 165 -5.49 -29.37 -14.64
N GLU A 166 -5.52 -29.31 -15.97
CA GLU A 166 -5.96 -28.15 -16.77
C GLU A 166 -7.28 -27.56 -16.29
N ARG A 167 -7.28 -26.25 -16.08
CA ARG A 167 -8.40 -25.44 -15.63
C ARG A 167 -8.36 -24.14 -16.44
N PRO A 168 -9.52 -23.58 -16.85
CA PRO A 168 -9.56 -22.33 -17.61
C PRO A 168 -8.88 -21.20 -16.84
N GLN A 169 -8.27 -20.24 -17.53
CA GLN A 169 -7.35 -19.29 -16.90
C GLN A 169 -8.10 -18.37 -15.91
N PRO A 170 -7.49 -17.98 -14.77
CA PRO A 170 -8.12 -17.06 -13.82
C PRO A 170 -8.48 -15.72 -14.45
N ALA A 171 -7.73 -15.34 -15.50
CA ALA A 171 -8.13 -14.26 -16.36
C ALA A 171 -9.56 -14.55 -16.87
N GLU A 172 -9.74 -15.48 -17.80
CA GLU A 172 -10.99 -15.75 -18.53
C GLU A 172 -12.28 -15.81 -17.67
N ARG A 173 -12.21 -16.21 -16.40
CA ARG A 173 -13.38 -16.42 -15.54
C ARG A 173 -14.13 -15.16 -15.10
N ASP A 174 -13.43 -14.02 -14.94
CA ASP A 174 -13.94 -12.91 -14.11
C ASP A 174 -14.00 -11.54 -14.81
N ALA A 175 -13.89 -11.40 -16.14
CA ALA A 175 -13.98 -10.07 -16.77
C ALA A 175 -15.33 -9.76 -17.39
N LEU A 176 -15.82 -8.54 -17.15
CA LEU A 176 -16.93 -7.96 -17.91
C LEU A 176 -16.42 -7.32 -19.21
N PRO A 177 -17.27 -7.14 -20.24
CA PRO A 177 -16.87 -6.47 -21.48
C PRO A 177 -16.27 -5.09 -21.16
N GLY A 178 -15.08 -4.83 -21.72
CA GLY A 178 -14.37 -3.57 -21.54
C GLY A 178 -15.00 -2.43 -22.34
N GLU A 179 -14.67 -1.20 -21.95
CA GLU A 179 -14.98 -0.01 -22.75
C GLU A 179 -14.03 0.10 -23.95
N PRO A 180 -14.49 0.60 -25.11
CA PRO A 180 -13.64 0.80 -26.28
C PRO A 180 -12.59 1.88 -26.01
N GLU A 181 -11.47 1.80 -26.74
CA GLU A 181 -10.42 2.82 -26.70
C GLU A 181 -11.00 4.20 -27.10
N PRO A 182 -10.74 5.27 -26.33
CA PRO A 182 -11.23 6.60 -26.68
C PRO A 182 -10.60 7.08 -27.99
N ALA A 183 -11.41 7.73 -28.83
CA ALA A 183 -10.97 8.23 -30.14
C ALA A 183 -9.82 9.26 -30.06
N ALA A 184 -9.69 9.98 -28.93
CA ALA A 184 -8.59 10.92 -28.70
C ALA A 184 -8.32 11.12 -27.20
N LEU A 185 -7.03 11.30 -26.87
CA LEU A 185 -6.60 11.76 -25.55
C LEU A 185 -6.81 13.26 -25.39
N SER A 186 -7.09 13.70 -24.17
CA SER A 186 -7.06 15.13 -23.82
C SER A 186 -5.64 15.70 -23.94
N SER A 187 -5.50 17.02 -24.02
CA SER A 187 -4.18 17.68 -24.07
C SER A 187 -3.32 17.35 -22.83
N SER A 188 -3.93 17.31 -21.64
CA SER A 188 -3.21 16.97 -20.40
C SER A 188 -2.79 15.49 -20.36
N GLN A 189 -3.65 14.57 -20.85
CA GLN A 189 -3.31 13.15 -20.95
C GLN A 189 -2.16 12.93 -21.93
N ARG A 190 -2.19 13.61 -23.08
CA ARG A 190 -1.12 13.53 -24.08
C ARG A 190 0.21 14.05 -23.53
N ALA A 191 0.21 15.22 -22.89
CA ALA A 191 1.42 15.78 -22.30
C ALA A 191 2.01 14.86 -21.20
N ALA A 192 1.15 14.28 -20.35
CA ALA A 192 1.58 13.30 -19.34
C ALA A 192 2.20 12.05 -19.99
N LEU A 193 1.57 11.53 -21.05
CA LEU A 193 2.07 10.37 -21.78
C LEU A 193 3.39 10.66 -22.47
N GLU A 194 3.53 11.79 -23.17
CA GLU A 194 4.78 12.22 -23.82
C GLU A 194 5.94 12.24 -22.83
N ARG A 195 5.71 12.77 -21.61
CA ARG A 195 6.72 12.80 -20.55
C ARG A 195 7.12 11.41 -20.04
N ILE A 196 6.16 10.49 -19.94
CA ILE A 196 6.43 9.08 -19.58
C ILE A 196 7.22 8.40 -20.70
N VAL A 197 6.81 8.59 -21.95
CA VAL A 197 7.41 7.99 -23.15
C VAL A 197 8.84 8.46 -23.36
N GLU A 198 9.12 9.75 -23.16
CA GLU A 198 10.48 10.31 -23.20
C GLU A 198 11.44 9.50 -22.32
N ARG A 199 11.03 9.16 -21.09
CA ARG A 199 11.85 8.37 -20.15
C ARG A 199 11.93 6.90 -20.53
N LEU A 200 10.86 6.34 -21.09
CA LEU A 200 10.90 5.00 -21.67
C LEU A 200 11.95 4.91 -22.80
N ASP A 201 12.01 5.93 -23.66
CA ASP A 201 12.94 6.00 -24.80
C ASP A 201 14.39 6.13 -24.36
N THR A 202 14.69 6.94 -23.35
CA THR A 202 16.07 7.05 -22.83
C THR A 202 16.51 5.83 -22.02
N GLY A 203 15.56 5.03 -21.50
CA GLY A 203 15.87 3.93 -20.58
C GLY A 203 16.34 4.41 -19.20
N GLU A 204 16.16 5.70 -18.90
CA GLU A 204 16.45 6.26 -17.59
C GLU A 204 15.25 6.08 -16.67
N SER A 205 15.52 5.64 -15.44
CA SER A 205 14.45 5.50 -14.45
C SER A 205 13.89 6.86 -14.04
N ALA A 206 12.56 6.96 -13.95
CA ALA A 206 11.86 8.15 -13.46
C ALA A 206 10.67 7.75 -12.60
N ASN A 207 10.31 8.62 -11.65
CA ASN A 207 9.13 8.47 -10.80
C ASN A 207 8.23 9.70 -10.97
N PHE A 208 6.99 9.48 -11.39
CA PHE A 208 6.01 10.54 -11.61
C PHE A 208 4.79 10.37 -10.71
N LEU A 209 4.23 11.48 -10.23
CA LEU A 209 2.88 11.51 -9.68
C LEU A 209 1.90 11.89 -10.80
N LEU A 210 1.02 10.97 -11.20
CA LEU A 210 -0.11 11.27 -12.09
C LEU A 210 -1.31 11.75 -11.28
N TYR A 211 -1.43 13.06 -11.14
CA TYR A 211 -2.47 13.68 -10.34
C TYR A 211 -3.70 13.98 -11.18
N GLY A 212 -4.88 13.55 -10.73
CA GLY A 212 -6.13 13.91 -11.40
C GLY A 212 -7.35 13.38 -10.67
N ALA A 213 -8.42 14.16 -10.66
CA ALA A 213 -9.70 13.79 -10.04
C ALA A 213 -10.26 12.47 -10.60
N THR A 214 -11.15 11.81 -9.86
CA THR A 214 -11.83 10.60 -10.35
C THR A 214 -12.58 10.88 -11.65
N GLY A 215 -12.30 10.10 -12.69
CA GLY A 215 -12.86 10.34 -14.03
C GLY A 215 -12.04 11.31 -14.90
N SER A 216 -10.83 11.71 -14.51
CA SER A 216 -9.87 12.45 -15.37
C SER A 216 -9.17 11.57 -16.43
N GLY A 217 -9.39 10.24 -16.38
CA GLY A 217 -8.80 9.28 -17.31
C GLY A 217 -7.37 8.83 -16.97
N LYS A 218 -6.98 8.79 -15.68
CA LYS A 218 -5.70 8.20 -15.22
C LYS A 218 -5.46 6.80 -15.79
N THR A 219 -6.49 5.96 -15.76
CA THR A 219 -6.43 4.60 -16.30
C THR A 219 -6.07 4.58 -17.79
N GLU A 220 -6.57 5.53 -18.58
CA GLU A 220 -6.24 5.61 -19.99
C GLU A 220 -4.75 5.94 -20.20
N VAL A 221 -4.19 6.85 -19.40
CA VAL A 221 -2.75 7.13 -19.42
C VAL A 221 -1.93 5.88 -19.08
N TYR A 222 -2.38 5.05 -18.12
CA TYR A 222 -1.70 3.78 -17.82
C TYR A 222 -1.77 2.80 -19.00
N LEU A 223 -2.93 2.65 -19.63
CA LEU A 223 -3.11 1.77 -20.79
C LEU A 223 -2.17 2.19 -21.93
N GLN A 224 -2.12 3.48 -22.24
CA GLN A 224 -1.24 4.02 -23.27
C GLN A 224 0.25 3.86 -22.91
N ALA A 225 0.62 4.08 -21.64
CA ALA A 225 2.00 3.84 -21.18
C ALA A 225 2.40 2.35 -21.27
N CYS A 226 1.49 1.43 -20.96
CA CYS A 226 1.71 -0.01 -21.17
C CYS A 226 1.86 -0.36 -22.65
N ALA A 227 1.02 0.21 -23.52
CA ALA A 227 1.12 0.02 -24.97
C ALA A 227 2.48 0.51 -25.50
N ALA A 228 2.89 1.73 -25.13
CA ALA A 228 4.17 2.31 -25.50
C ALA A 228 5.36 1.47 -25.01
N ALA A 229 5.29 0.88 -23.81
CA ALA A 229 6.30 -0.05 -23.32
C ALA A 229 6.37 -1.34 -24.18
N LEU A 230 5.21 -1.92 -24.52
CA LEU A 230 5.14 -3.12 -25.35
C LEU A 230 5.68 -2.90 -26.77
N GLU A 231 5.41 -1.75 -27.39
CA GLU A 231 5.97 -1.35 -28.69
C GLU A 231 7.50 -1.35 -28.68
N ARG A 232 8.10 -1.06 -27.52
CA ARG A 232 9.55 -1.08 -27.28
C ARG A 232 10.07 -2.46 -26.85
N GLY A 233 9.23 -3.49 -26.92
CA GLY A 233 9.54 -4.84 -26.45
C GLY A 233 9.70 -4.97 -24.93
N ARG A 234 9.24 -3.98 -24.16
CA ARG A 234 9.33 -3.94 -22.69
C ARG A 234 8.03 -4.37 -22.05
N GLY A 235 8.12 -5.01 -20.88
CA GLY A 235 6.94 -5.41 -20.11
C GLY A 235 6.41 -4.31 -19.19
N ALA A 236 5.24 -4.53 -18.58
CA ALA A 236 4.62 -3.57 -17.67
C ALA A 236 4.01 -4.25 -16.43
N ILE A 237 3.96 -3.51 -15.33
CA ILE A 237 3.24 -3.89 -14.11
C ILE A 237 2.24 -2.79 -13.78
N VAL A 238 1.00 -3.18 -13.50
CA VAL A 238 -0.05 -2.29 -12.99
C VAL A 238 -0.49 -2.82 -11.63
N LEU A 239 -0.10 -2.10 -10.59
CA LEU A 239 -0.54 -2.34 -9.24
C LEU A 239 -1.86 -1.62 -9.01
N VAL A 240 -2.88 -2.35 -8.60
CA VAL A 240 -4.16 -1.80 -8.16
C VAL A 240 -4.42 -2.21 -6.71
N PRO A 241 -5.18 -1.44 -5.91
CA PRO A 241 -5.61 -1.89 -4.59
C PRO A 241 -6.30 -3.26 -4.68
N GLU A 242 -6.11 -4.12 -3.68
CA GLU A 242 -6.60 -5.52 -3.73
C GLU A 242 -8.12 -5.61 -4.00
N ILE A 243 -8.89 -4.65 -3.49
CA ILE A 243 -10.34 -4.58 -3.67
C ILE A 243 -10.77 -3.85 -4.95
N ALA A 244 -9.87 -3.08 -5.56
CA ALA A 244 -10.09 -2.40 -6.84
C ALA A 244 -9.79 -3.30 -8.05
N LEU A 245 -9.26 -4.51 -7.84
CA LEU A 245 -9.09 -5.53 -8.87
C LEU A 245 -10.45 -6.18 -9.21
N THR A 246 -11.39 -5.34 -9.64
CA THR A 246 -12.72 -5.75 -10.03
C THR A 246 -12.71 -6.36 -11.43
N PRO A 247 -13.69 -7.22 -11.74
CA PRO A 247 -14.02 -7.63 -13.11
C PRO A 247 -14.01 -6.52 -14.15
N GLN A 248 -14.48 -5.32 -13.75
CA GLN A 248 -14.60 -4.15 -14.61
C GLN A 248 -13.24 -3.52 -14.93
N ALA A 249 -12.40 -3.30 -13.90
CA ALA A 249 -11.06 -2.76 -14.08
C ALA A 249 -10.22 -3.69 -14.97
N LEU A 250 -10.34 -5.01 -14.75
CA LEU A 250 -9.64 -6.03 -15.52
C LEU A 250 -10.16 -6.15 -16.96
N GLY A 251 -11.46 -5.96 -17.19
CA GLY A 251 -12.08 -5.98 -18.52
C GLY A 251 -11.47 -4.95 -19.47
N ARG A 252 -11.11 -3.75 -18.99
CA ARG A 252 -10.44 -2.72 -19.81
C ARG A 252 -9.06 -3.15 -20.28
N PHE A 253 -8.25 -3.71 -19.38
CA PHE A 253 -6.92 -4.23 -19.74
C PHE A 253 -7.02 -5.40 -20.74
N ARG A 254 -8.03 -6.26 -20.61
CA ARG A 254 -8.25 -7.34 -21.57
C ARG A 254 -8.70 -6.86 -22.93
N ALA A 255 -9.66 -5.95 -22.98
CA ALA A 255 -10.13 -5.40 -24.23
C ALA A 255 -8.97 -4.80 -25.03
N ARG A 256 -7.96 -4.23 -24.34
CA ARG A 256 -6.78 -3.65 -24.96
C ARG A 256 -5.67 -4.65 -25.32
N PHE A 257 -5.37 -5.61 -24.44
CA PHE A 257 -4.15 -6.41 -24.55
C PHE A 257 -4.38 -7.92 -24.72
N GLY A 258 -5.64 -8.37 -24.68
CA GLY A 258 -6.02 -9.78 -24.84
C GLY A 258 -5.25 -10.71 -23.89
N GLU A 259 -4.69 -11.78 -24.44
CA GLU A 259 -3.97 -12.84 -23.71
C GLU A 259 -2.57 -12.43 -23.20
N ARG A 260 -2.11 -11.21 -23.50
CA ARG A 260 -0.79 -10.71 -23.06
C ARG A 260 -0.79 -10.26 -21.59
N ILE A 261 -1.92 -10.38 -20.89
CA ILE A 261 -2.05 -10.02 -19.49
C ILE A 261 -1.97 -11.24 -18.57
N ALA A 262 -1.30 -11.08 -17.44
CA ALA A 262 -1.38 -11.97 -16.29
C ALA A 262 -2.01 -11.23 -15.12
N VAL A 263 -2.82 -11.94 -14.34
CA VAL A 263 -3.53 -11.37 -13.19
C VAL A 263 -2.97 -11.99 -11.92
N LEU A 264 -2.57 -11.18 -10.94
CA LEU A 264 -2.02 -11.65 -9.67
C LEU A 264 -2.73 -11.04 -8.46
N HIS A 265 -3.52 -11.84 -7.75
CA HIS A 265 -4.19 -11.42 -6.50
C HIS A 265 -4.22 -12.53 -5.44
N SER A 266 -4.76 -12.23 -4.27
CA SER A 266 -4.84 -13.13 -3.11
C SER A 266 -5.76 -14.32 -3.34
N ALA A 267 -6.91 -14.11 -4.00
CA ALA A 267 -7.89 -15.18 -4.27
C ALA A 267 -7.41 -16.27 -5.26
N LEU A 268 -6.27 -16.12 -5.93
CA LEU A 268 -5.67 -17.20 -6.72
C LEU A 268 -5.15 -18.31 -5.83
N SER A 269 -5.46 -19.55 -6.21
CA SER A 269 -4.81 -20.72 -5.62
C SER A 269 -3.30 -20.68 -5.85
N GLU A 270 -2.54 -21.39 -5.00
CA GLU A 270 -1.09 -21.54 -5.18
C GLU A 270 -0.72 -22.10 -6.56
N ALA A 271 -1.61 -22.91 -7.15
CA ALA A 271 -1.42 -23.44 -8.49
C ALA A 271 -1.58 -22.38 -9.57
N GLU A 272 -2.70 -21.66 -9.56
CA GLU A 272 -2.95 -20.58 -10.53
C GLU A 272 -1.86 -19.50 -10.46
N ARG A 273 -1.43 -19.12 -9.24
CA ARG A 273 -0.35 -18.15 -9.04
C ARG A 273 0.98 -18.60 -9.67
N ARG A 274 1.30 -19.89 -9.56
CA ARG A 274 2.51 -20.46 -10.16
C ARG A 274 2.43 -20.46 -11.68
N ASP A 275 1.28 -20.85 -12.23
CA ASP A 275 1.09 -20.96 -13.68
C ASP A 275 1.17 -19.58 -14.33
N GLU A 276 0.50 -18.57 -13.75
CA GLU A 276 0.64 -17.16 -14.16
C GLU A 276 2.08 -16.67 -14.03
N ARG A 277 2.76 -16.97 -12.92
CA ARG A 277 4.17 -16.60 -12.74
C ARG A 277 5.07 -17.23 -13.82
N ALA A 278 4.80 -18.48 -14.21
CA ALA A 278 5.54 -19.16 -15.25
C ALA A 278 5.28 -18.54 -16.64
N ARG A 279 4.03 -18.17 -16.95
CA ARG A 279 3.69 -17.40 -18.18
C ARG A 279 4.43 -16.08 -18.25
N ILE A 280 4.46 -15.34 -17.13
CA ILE A 280 5.17 -14.06 -17.03
C ILE A 280 6.68 -14.28 -17.28
N ALA A 281 7.28 -15.27 -16.63
CA ALA A 281 8.71 -15.58 -16.78
C ALA A 281 9.08 -16.02 -18.20
N ARG A 282 8.18 -16.71 -18.91
CA ARG A 282 8.36 -17.09 -20.33
C ARG A 282 8.06 -15.95 -21.30
N GLY A 283 7.54 -14.81 -20.83
CA GLY A 283 7.18 -13.66 -21.66
C GLY A 283 5.85 -13.81 -22.40
N GLU A 284 5.07 -14.87 -22.13
CA GLU A 284 3.73 -15.08 -22.69
C GLU A 284 2.76 -13.99 -22.20
N ALA A 285 2.91 -13.59 -20.94
CA ALA A 285 2.23 -12.43 -20.37
C ALA A 285 3.24 -11.29 -20.14
N ALA A 286 3.11 -10.22 -20.91
CA ALA A 286 4.01 -9.07 -20.86
C ALA A 286 3.49 -7.94 -19.98
N ILE A 287 2.20 -7.97 -19.63
CA ILE A 287 1.57 -7.03 -18.69
C ILE A 287 1.09 -7.82 -17.48
N VAL A 288 1.44 -7.36 -16.28
CA VAL A 288 0.92 -7.93 -15.04
C VAL A 288 0.00 -6.93 -14.39
N VAL A 289 -1.25 -7.31 -14.14
CA VAL A 289 -2.20 -6.53 -13.34
C VAL A 289 -2.41 -7.24 -12.02
N GLY A 290 -2.24 -6.56 -10.89
CA GLY A 290 -2.41 -7.24 -9.61
C GLY A 290 -2.33 -6.36 -8.39
N ALA A 291 -2.50 -6.99 -7.24
CA ALA A 291 -2.39 -6.34 -5.94
C ALA A 291 -0.92 -6.07 -5.58
N ARG A 292 -0.68 -5.66 -4.33
CA ARG A 292 0.64 -5.36 -3.75
C ARG A 292 1.77 -6.32 -4.14
N SER A 293 1.54 -7.64 -4.10
CA SER A 293 2.59 -8.65 -4.34
C SER A 293 3.01 -8.79 -5.80
N ALA A 294 2.22 -8.27 -6.75
CA ALA A 294 2.54 -8.30 -8.17
C ALA A 294 3.82 -7.49 -8.51
N VAL A 295 4.25 -6.58 -7.61
CA VAL A 295 5.51 -5.85 -7.75
C VAL A 295 6.75 -6.77 -7.78
N PHE A 296 6.64 -8.05 -7.41
CA PHE A 296 7.72 -9.04 -7.49
C PHE A 296 7.58 -10.00 -8.69
N ALA A 297 6.61 -9.77 -9.58
CA ALA A 297 6.41 -10.61 -10.76
C ALA A 297 7.64 -10.56 -11.70
N PRO A 298 8.08 -11.70 -12.27
CA PRO A 298 9.29 -11.79 -13.09
C PRO A 298 9.08 -11.27 -14.52
N VAL A 299 8.53 -10.06 -14.66
CA VAL A 299 8.32 -9.39 -15.95
C VAL A 299 9.67 -9.13 -16.61
N GLY A 300 9.86 -9.66 -17.82
CA GLY A 300 11.07 -9.43 -18.61
C GLY A 300 11.13 -8.02 -19.19
N ARG A 301 12.33 -7.40 -19.19
CA ARG A 301 12.61 -6.06 -19.73
C ARG A 301 11.57 -5.04 -19.25
N LEU A 302 11.40 -4.88 -17.94
CA LEU A 302 10.36 -4.01 -17.38
C LEU A 302 10.54 -2.56 -17.85
N GLY A 303 9.52 -1.99 -18.48
CA GLY A 303 9.51 -0.62 -18.98
C GLY A 303 8.75 0.34 -18.07
N VAL A 304 7.59 -0.08 -17.55
CA VAL A 304 6.73 0.78 -16.73
C VAL A 304 6.10 0.02 -15.56
N ILE A 305 5.98 0.70 -14.42
CA ILE A 305 5.21 0.27 -13.25
C ILE A 305 4.19 1.36 -12.93
N CYS A 306 2.91 1.09 -13.14
CA CYS A 306 1.83 1.98 -12.74
C CYS A 306 1.30 1.54 -11.37
N VAL A 307 1.14 2.48 -10.43
CA VAL A 307 0.54 2.26 -9.12
C VAL A 307 -0.71 3.12 -9.04
N ASP A 308 -1.87 2.49 -9.15
CA ASP A 308 -3.16 3.19 -9.07
C ASP A 308 -3.59 3.42 -7.63
N GLU A 309 -4.37 4.47 -7.39
CA GLU A 309 -4.77 4.90 -6.04
C GLU A 309 -3.61 4.83 -5.03
N GLU A 310 -2.48 5.48 -5.36
CA GLU A 310 -1.22 5.30 -4.62
C GLU A 310 -1.33 5.63 -3.12
N HIS A 311 -2.35 6.38 -2.71
CA HIS A 311 -2.60 6.67 -1.31
C HIS A 311 -3.08 5.45 -0.50
N ASP A 312 -3.56 4.40 -1.17
CA ASP A 312 -4.18 3.25 -0.52
C ASP A 312 -3.22 2.53 0.46
N ALA A 313 -3.67 2.35 1.70
CA ALA A 313 -2.92 1.68 2.75
C ALA A 313 -2.65 0.19 2.46
N SER A 314 -3.43 -0.46 1.58
CA SER A 314 -3.24 -1.87 1.20
C SER A 314 -1.90 -2.13 0.51
N TYR A 315 -1.21 -1.11 0.01
CA TYR A 315 0.16 -1.25 -0.49
C TYR A 315 1.20 -1.50 0.61
N LYS A 316 0.86 -1.31 1.89
CA LYS A 316 1.71 -1.65 3.04
C LYS A 316 1.47 -3.07 3.54
N GLN A 317 2.49 -3.92 3.49
CA GLN A 317 2.47 -5.26 4.08
C GLN A 317 2.66 -5.19 5.60
N GLU A 318 1.74 -5.81 6.35
CA GLU A 318 1.78 -5.88 7.82
C GLU A 318 2.67 -7.01 8.36
N SER A 319 2.81 -8.10 7.60
CA SER A 319 3.67 -9.23 7.96
C SER A 319 5.08 -9.10 7.39
N ASP A 320 6.04 -9.79 8.01
CA ASP A 320 7.46 -9.76 7.63
C ASP A 320 7.73 -10.50 6.30
N PRO A 321 8.32 -9.86 5.26
CA PRO A 321 8.88 -8.49 5.23
C PRO A 321 7.80 -7.41 5.14
N ARG A 322 7.85 -6.41 6.04
CA ARG A 322 6.86 -5.32 6.11
C ARG A 322 7.08 -4.24 5.05
N TYR A 323 7.17 -4.63 3.79
CA TYR A 323 7.48 -3.70 2.69
C TYR A 323 6.27 -2.81 2.33
N ASP A 324 6.55 -1.67 1.71
CA ASP A 324 5.56 -0.84 1.02
C ASP A 324 5.75 -1.02 -0.49
N ALA A 325 4.75 -1.54 -1.20
CA ALA A 325 4.87 -1.80 -2.63
C ALA A 325 5.14 -0.54 -3.47
N ARG A 326 4.78 0.65 -2.97
CA ARG A 326 5.06 1.92 -3.66
C ARG A 326 6.56 2.19 -3.67
N THR A 327 7.19 2.06 -2.50
CA THR A 327 8.64 2.20 -2.36
C THR A 327 9.38 1.11 -3.13
N VAL A 328 8.88 -0.14 -3.07
CA VAL A 328 9.44 -1.26 -3.83
C VAL A 328 9.31 -1.02 -5.35
N ALA A 329 8.19 -0.47 -5.83
CA ALA A 329 7.99 -0.11 -7.23
C ALA A 329 9.00 0.94 -7.69
N ALA A 330 9.16 2.04 -6.93
CA ALA A 330 10.18 3.05 -7.23
C ALA A 330 11.61 2.46 -7.25
N LYS A 331 11.94 1.60 -6.28
CA LYS A 331 13.26 0.96 -6.22
C LYS A 331 13.46 -0.01 -7.40
N ARG A 332 12.44 -0.79 -7.74
CA ARG A 332 12.46 -1.72 -8.86
C ARG A 332 12.64 -0.98 -10.17
N ALA A 333 11.91 0.12 -10.36
CA ALA A 333 12.05 0.98 -11.52
C ALA A 333 13.49 1.52 -11.67
N ALA A 334 14.10 1.96 -10.58
CA ALA A 334 15.51 2.38 -10.56
C ALA A 334 16.49 1.24 -10.89
N LEU A 335 16.23 0.01 -10.46
CA LEU A 335 17.09 -1.15 -10.73
C LEU A 335 17.01 -1.66 -12.17
N GLU A 336 15.90 -1.38 -12.87
CA GLU A 336 15.59 -1.89 -14.20
C GLU A 336 15.60 -0.82 -15.31
N GLY A 337 15.84 0.46 -14.96
CA GLY A 337 15.71 1.56 -15.93
C GLY A 337 14.27 1.76 -16.42
N ALA A 338 13.30 1.46 -15.55
CA ALA A 338 11.87 1.58 -15.83
C ALA A 338 11.30 2.89 -15.28
N VAL A 339 10.11 3.27 -15.75
CA VAL A 339 9.36 4.42 -15.24
C VAL A 339 8.33 3.94 -14.21
N ALA A 340 8.29 4.54 -13.03
CA ALA A 340 7.19 4.33 -12.07
C ALA A 340 6.21 5.52 -12.13
N VAL A 341 4.93 5.23 -12.28
CA VAL A 341 3.85 6.21 -12.32
C VAL A 341 2.91 5.95 -11.15
N PHE A 342 2.84 6.89 -10.22
CA PHE A 342 1.97 6.81 -9.04
C PHE A 342 0.75 7.68 -9.31
N GLY A 343 -0.41 7.08 -9.53
CA GLY A 343 -1.61 7.88 -9.80
C GLY A 343 -2.55 7.95 -8.62
N SER A 344 -3.15 9.13 -8.43
CA SER A 344 -4.08 9.37 -7.34
C SER A 344 -4.93 10.60 -7.61
N ALA A 345 -6.18 10.57 -7.13
CA ALA A 345 -6.99 11.78 -6.98
C ALA A 345 -6.69 12.53 -5.66
N THR A 346 -6.20 11.80 -4.66
CA THR A 346 -5.90 12.27 -3.29
C THR A 346 -4.50 11.77 -2.93
N PRO A 347 -3.43 12.35 -3.51
CA PRO A 347 -2.07 11.86 -3.35
C PRO A 347 -1.60 12.02 -1.89
N ARG A 348 -0.73 11.12 -1.45
CA ARG A 348 -0.09 11.25 -0.14
C ARG A 348 0.79 12.49 -0.08
N PRO A 349 0.93 13.14 1.08
CA PRO A 349 1.83 14.27 1.25
C PRO A 349 3.27 13.96 0.82
N GLU A 350 3.76 12.75 1.09
CA GLU A 350 5.13 12.37 0.69
C GLU A 350 5.29 12.32 -0.83
N THR A 351 4.33 11.74 -1.54
CA THR A 351 4.36 11.64 -3.00
C THR A 351 4.17 13.01 -3.64
N TRP A 352 3.27 13.83 -3.09
CA TRP A 352 3.00 15.21 -3.53
C TRP A 352 4.23 16.12 -3.43
N GLY A 353 4.99 15.99 -2.34
CA GLY A 353 6.17 16.82 -2.08
C GLY A 353 7.46 16.34 -2.75
N SER A 354 7.53 15.08 -3.22
CA SER A 354 8.79 14.46 -3.67
C SER A 354 8.84 14.09 -5.15
N LEU A 355 7.70 13.93 -5.84
CA LEU A 355 7.68 13.48 -7.23
C LEU A 355 7.35 14.62 -8.21
N GLU A 356 7.88 14.51 -9.43
CA GLU A 356 7.44 15.34 -10.55
C GLU A 356 5.97 15.04 -10.85
N ARG A 357 5.13 16.09 -10.92
CA ARG A 357 3.68 15.97 -11.06
C ARG A 357 3.26 16.11 -12.51
N LEU A 358 2.51 15.12 -12.98
CA LEU A 358 1.81 15.10 -14.26
C LEU A 358 0.32 15.32 -13.97
N GLU A 359 -0.16 16.54 -14.18
CA GLU A 359 -1.52 16.92 -13.82
C GLU A 359 -2.49 16.67 -14.98
N LEU A 360 -3.53 15.88 -14.71
CA LEU A 360 -4.67 15.73 -15.59
C LEU A 360 -5.71 16.79 -15.23
N GLY A 361 -6.32 17.39 -16.25
CA GLY A 361 -7.34 18.43 -16.09
C GLY A 361 -8.64 17.95 -15.40
N GLY A 362 -9.69 18.75 -15.53
CA GLY A 362 -10.99 18.51 -14.89
C GLY A 362 -11.63 17.14 -15.19
N ARG A 363 -12.62 16.74 -14.39
CA ARG A 363 -13.34 15.46 -14.55
C ARG A 363 -13.99 15.40 -15.93
N LEU A 364 -13.79 14.30 -16.65
CA LEU A 364 -14.51 14.02 -17.90
C LEU A 364 -15.99 13.65 -17.66
N ALA A 365 -16.33 13.28 -16.41
CA ALA A 365 -17.64 12.74 -16.02
C ALA A 365 -18.58 13.74 -15.31
N GLY A 366 -18.38 15.05 -15.48
CA GLY A 366 -19.26 16.09 -14.93
C GLY A 366 -18.78 16.75 -13.61
N PRO A 367 -19.57 17.69 -13.04
CA PRO A 367 -19.18 18.50 -11.89
C PRO A 367 -19.03 17.67 -10.59
N LEU A 368 -18.41 18.26 -9.57
CA LEU A 368 -18.39 17.68 -8.22
C LEU A 368 -19.78 17.77 -7.57
N PRO A 369 -20.19 16.77 -6.76
CA PRO A 369 -21.44 16.83 -6.03
C PRO A 369 -21.41 17.97 -4.99
N SER A 370 -22.59 18.48 -4.62
CA SER A 370 -22.72 19.43 -3.51
C SER A 370 -22.37 18.77 -2.18
N VAL A 371 -21.57 19.43 -1.36
CA VAL A 371 -21.17 18.94 -0.03
C VAL A 371 -21.86 19.77 1.05
N ARG A 372 -22.51 19.11 2.01
CA ARG A 372 -23.09 19.74 3.19
C ARG A 372 -22.41 19.23 4.46
N VAL A 373 -21.82 20.14 5.24
CA VAL A 373 -21.30 19.83 6.58
C VAL A 373 -22.43 19.95 7.59
N VAL A 374 -22.66 18.91 8.37
CA VAL A 374 -23.71 18.85 9.40
C VAL A 374 -23.06 18.97 10.78
N ASP A 375 -23.42 20.01 11.53
CA ASP A 375 -22.94 20.20 12.90
C ASP A 375 -23.78 19.36 13.88
N LEU A 376 -23.26 18.19 14.24
CA LEU A 376 -23.95 17.23 15.13
C LEU A 376 -24.29 17.81 16.52
N ARG A 377 -23.67 18.90 16.94
CA ARG A 377 -23.99 19.57 18.22
C ARG A 377 -25.35 20.25 18.20
N ARG A 378 -25.87 20.56 17.02
CA ARG A 378 -27.14 21.25 16.80
C ARG A 378 -28.27 20.33 16.34
N GLU A 379 -27.93 19.08 16.04
CA GLU A 379 -28.85 18.13 15.46
C GLU A 379 -29.23 17.03 16.46
N ALA A 380 -30.49 16.61 16.44
CA ALA A 380 -30.92 15.45 17.18
C ALA A 380 -30.52 14.15 16.46
N GLY A 381 -30.22 13.11 17.23
CA GLY A 381 -29.95 11.76 16.72
C GLY A 381 -28.47 11.48 16.45
N TYR A 382 -28.02 10.29 16.87
CA TYR A 382 -26.68 9.76 16.60
C TYR A 382 -26.74 8.22 16.61
N PRO A 383 -26.14 7.52 15.62
CA PRO A 383 -25.31 8.03 14.53
C PRO A 383 -26.07 8.66 13.36
N LEU A 384 -27.39 8.44 13.26
CA LEU A 384 -28.23 9.05 12.22
C LEU A 384 -28.75 10.41 12.71
N SER A 385 -28.14 11.50 12.24
CA SER A 385 -28.63 12.85 12.49
C SER A 385 -29.95 13.10 11.76
N ALA A 386 -30.77 14.02 12.26
CA ALA A 386 -32.04 14.37 11.63
C ALA A 386 -31.91 14.73 10.12
N PRO A 387 -30.91 15.52 9.68
CA PRO A 387 -30.72 15.78 8.25
C PRO A 387 -30.38 14.53 7.44
N LEU A 388 -29.53 13.65 7.97
CA LEU A 388 -29.17 12.40 7.29
C LEU A 388 -30.38 11.47 7.17
N LEU A 389 -31.20 11.39 8.22
CA LEU A 389 -32.41 10.56 8.22
C LEU A 389 -33.43 11.06 7.20
N ALA A 390 -33.57 12.38 7.01
CA ALA A 390 -34.46 12.96 6.01
C ALA A 390 -34.02 12.60 4.58
N GLU A 391 -32.74 12.71 4.26
CA GLU A 391 -32.20 12.33 2.94
C GLU A 391 -32.34 10.82 2.67
N LEU A 392 -32.10 9.98 3.68
CA LEU A 392 -32.30 8.53 3.56
C LEU A 392 -33.79 8.16 3.42
N GLY A 393 -34.69 8.88 4.09
CA GLY A 393 -36.13 8.72 3.95
C GLY A 393 -36.61 9.03 2.52
N ALA A 394 -36.10 10.12 1.93
CA ALA A 394 -36.40 10.45 0.54
C ALA A 394 -35.96 9.34 -0.45
N ILE A 395 -34.84 8.67 -0.17
CA ILE A 395 -34.38 7.51 -0.95
C ILE A 395 -35.27 6.29 -0.72
N ALA A 396 -35.70 6.04 0.52
CA ALA A 396 -36.62 4.95 0.83
C ALA A 396 -37.98 5.09 0.10
N ASP A 397 -38.47 6.33 -0.01
CA ASP A 397 -39.73 6.65 -0.69
C ASP A 397 -39.59 6.67 -2.22
N GLY A 398 -38.57 7.38 -2.72
CA GLY A 398 -38.40 7.70 -4.14
C GLY A 398 -37.57 6.72 -4.96
N GLY A 399 -36.89 5.77 -4.31
CA GLY A 399 -35.88 4.95 -4.97
C GLY A 399 -34.52 5.65 -5.04
N GLY A 400 -33.46 4.85 -5.16
CA GLY A 400 -32.08 5.32 -5.21
C GLY A 400 -31.16 4.58 -4.24
N LYS A 401 -29.87 4.91 -4.34
CA LYS A 401 -28.82 4.26 -3.55
C LYS A 401 -28.15 5.26 -2.63
N ALA A 402 -27.83 4.82 -1.42
CA ALA A 402 -27.05 5.57 -0.46
C ALA A 402 -25.77 4.83 -0.06
N ILE A 403 -24.72 5.58 0.26
CA ILE A 403 -23.46 5.06 0.82
C ILE A 403 -23.21 5.75 2.17
N LEU A 404 -23.07 4.96 3.24
CA LEU A 404 -22.71 5.47 4.57
C LEU A 404 -21.32 4.97 4.96
N LEU A 405 -20.38 5.91 5.06
CA LEU A 405 -18.98 5.65 5.41
C LEU A 405 -18.73 5.90 6.90
N LEU A 406 -18.06 4.96 7.56
CA LEU A 406 -17.48 5.12 8.89
C LEU A 406 -15.97 4.89 8.84
N ASN A 407 -15.20 5.79 9.46
CA ASN A 407 -13.77 5.92 9.15
C ASN A 407 -12.88 4.72 9.59
N ARG A 408 -13.34 3.83 10.49
CA ARG A 408 -12.65 2.54 10.76
C ARG A 408 -13.48 1.57 11.60
N ARG A 409 -13.09 0.29 11.58
CA ARG A 409 -13.49 -0.73 12.56
C ARG A 409 -12.81 -0.44 13.91
N GLY A 410 -13.57 -0.55 15.01
CA GLY A 410 -13.01 -0.68 16.36
C GLY A 410 -12.13 0.48 16.81
N VAL A 411 -12.61 1.71 16.65
CA VAL A 411 -11.88 2.89 17.11
C VAL A 411 -11.79 2.83 18.63
N ALA A 412 -10.57 2.91 19.15
CA ALA A 412 -10.37 3.04 20.58
C ALA A 412 -11.04 4.36 21.01
N PRO A 413 -12.06 4.33 21.88
CA PRO A 413 -13.01 5.43 21.99
C PRO A 413 -12.29 6.67 22.52
N ALA A 414 -12.12 7.66 21.65
CA ALA A 414 -11.74 9.00 22.08
C ALA A 414 -12.93 9.60 22.86
N LEU A 415 -12.63 10.42 23.86
CA LEU A 415 -13.65 11.14 24.61
C LEU A 415 -13.88 12.51 23.99
N HIS A 416 -15.14 12.82 23.70
CA HIS A 416 -15.56 14.03 23.02
C HIS A 416 -16.72 14.71 23.77
N CYS A 417 -16.70 16.04 23.84
CA CYS A 417 -17.79 16.81 24.44
C CYS A 417 -18.84 17.19 23.40
N ARG A 418 -20.09 16.73 23.55
CA ARG A 418 -21.18 17.08 22.63
C ARG A 418 -21.62 18.54 22.69
N ALA A 419 -21.39 19.21 23.81
CA ALA A 419 -21.77 20.61 23.96
C ALA A 419 -20.83 21.55 23.18
N CYS A 420 -19.51 21.39 23.31
CA CYS A 420 -18.54 22.30 22.65
C CYS A 420 -17.84 21.71 21.42
N GLY A 421 -17.87 20.38 21.23
CA GLY A 421 -17.19 19.70 20.12
C GLY A 421 -15.72 19.38 20.39
N THR A 422 -15.23 19.54 21.62
CA THR A 422 -13.82 19.30 21.95
C THR A 422 -13.55 17.81 22.18
N THR A 423 -12.61 17.26 21.41
CA THR A 423 -12.00 15.93 21.68
C THR A 423 -10.84 16.08 22.66
N LEU A 424 -10.77 15.21 23.66
CA LEU A 424 -9.71 15.27 24.67
C LEU A 424 -8.37 14.79 24.09
N ARG A 425 -7.38 15.68 24.06
CA ARG A 425 -6.04 15.44 23.53
C ARG A 425 -4.99 15.31 24.63
N CYS A 426 -3.87 14.69 24.27
CA CYS A 426 -2.68 14.57 25.11
C CYS A 426 -1.92 15.89 25.13
N GLU A 427 -1.69 16.42 26.33
CA GLU A 427 -0.94 17.67 26.54
C GLU A 427 0.53 17.58 26.10
N ASN A 428 1.07 16.36 25.95
CA ASN A 428 2.46 16.13 25.56
C ASN A 428 2.65 15.93 24.04
N CYS A 429 1.61 15.53 23.30
CA CYS A 429 1.76 15.02 21.93
C CYS A 429 0.69 15.51 20.95
N ASP A 430 -0.33 16.26 21.42
CA ASP A 430 -1.47 16.76 20.63
C ASP A 430 -2.27 15.68 19.86
N VAL A 431 -2.05 14.40 20.19
CA VAL A 431 -2.89 13.28 19.72
C VAL A 431 -4.07 13.06 20.67
N SER A 432 -5.18 12.55 20.16
CA SER A 432 -6.34 12.18 20.98
C SER A 432 -6.00 11.12 22.03
N LEU A 433 -6.59 11.25 23.22
CA LEU A 433 -6.49 10.24 24.27
C LEU A 433 -7.52 9.14 24.06
N VAL A 434 -7.11 7.90 24.33
CA VAL A 434 -7.97 6.72 24.26
C VAL A 434 -8.55 6.42 25.64
N LEU A 435 -9.88 6.29 25.74
CA LEU A 435 -10.54 5.83 26.95
C LEU A 435 -10.50 4.30 27.06
N HIS A 436 -9.92 3.79 28.15
CA HIS A 436 -9.84 2.38 28.45
C HIS A 436 -10.96 1.91 29.39
N ALA A 437 -11.15 0.59 29.51
CA ALA A 437 -12.21 -0.01 30.33
C ALA A 437 -12.07 0.31 31.84
N ASP A 438 -10.84 0.61 32.29
CA ASP A 438 -10.52 1.07 33.65
C ASP A 438 -10.86 2.56 33.89
N ARG A 439 -11.56 3.20 32.94
CA ARG A 439 -11.89 4.64 32.94
C ARG A 439 -10.66 5.55 32.97
N MET A 440 -9.52 5.08 32.48
CA MET A 440 -8.32 5.90 32.26
C MET A 440 -8.22 6.33 30.80
N LEU A 441 -7.93 7.61 30.60
CA LEU A 441 -7.50 8.16 29.32
C LEU A 441 -6.01 7.94 29.16
N ARG A 442 -5.58 7.29 28.06
CA ARG A 442 -4.17 6.98 27.80
C ARG A 442 -3.73 7.46 26.43
N CYS A 443 -2.54 8.03 26.38
CA CYS A 443 -1.82 8.35 25.16
C CYS A 443 -0.95 7.16 24.76
N HIS A 444 -1.21 6.57 23.59
CA HIS A 444 -0.42 5.45 23.06
C HIS A 444 0.90 5.90 22.42
N HIS A 445 1.11 7.21 22.29
CA HIS A 445 2.34 7.77 21.76
C HIS A 445 3.42 7.98 22.84
N CYS A 446 3.07 8.63 23.95
CA CYS A 446 4.02 8.95 25.03
C CYS A 446 3.74 8.24 26.36
N GLY A 447 2.68 7.45 26.46
CA GLY A 447 2.29 6.76 27.69
C GLY A 447 1.64 7.64 28.76
N HIS A 448 1.41 8.94 28.48
CA HIS A 448 0.66 9.82 29.39
C HIS A 448 -0.71 9.21 29.72
N ALA A 449 -1.08 9.22 30.99
CA ALA A 449 -2.35 8.69 31.47
C ALA A 449 -3.00 9.64 32.47
N LYS A 450 -4.32 9.79 32.38
CA LYS A 450 -5.13 10.54 33.35
C LYS A 450 -6.51 9.91 33.52
N ALA A 451 -7.16 10.16 34.65
CA ALA A 451 -8.53 9.68 34.86
C ALA A 451 -9.50 10.36 33.88
N GLU A 452 -10.57 9.66 33.51
CA GLU A 452 -11.70 10.25 32.79
C GLU A 452 -12.31 11.40 33.62
N PRO A 453 -12.40 12.63 33.09
CA PRO A 453 -12.98 13.74 33.83
C PRO A 453 -14.51 13.63 33.86
N GLU A 454 -15.12 14.14 34.93
CA GLU A 454 -16.59 14.19 35.06
C GLU A 454 -17.23 15.29 34.21
N THR A 455 -16.47 16.35 33.91
CA THR A 455 -16.91 17.48 33.09
C THR A 455 -15.87 17.80 32.02
N CYS A 456 -16.33 18.42 30.93
CA CYS A 456 -15.47 18.85 29.85
C CYS A 456 -14.49 19.93 30.35
N PRO A 457 -13.17 19.73 30.21
CA PRO A 457 -12.18 20.72 30.65
C PRO A 457 -12.23 22.03 29.82
N ALA A 458 -12.89 22.03 28.66
CA ALA A 458 -12.99 23.21 27.79
C ALA A 458 -14.23 24.08 28.07
N CYS A 459 -15.38 23.47 28.40
CA CYS A 459 -16.65 24.21 28.56
C CYS A 459 -17.42 23.89 29.85
N GLY A 460 -16.95 22.95 30.68
CA GLY A 460 -17.61 22.55 31.93
C GLY A 460 -18.85 21.66 31.77
N SER A 461 -19.26 21.33 30.54
CA SER A 461 -20.42 20.45 30.29
C SER A 461 -20.18 19.01 30.76
N THR A 462 -21.23 18.34 31.24
CA THR A 462 -21.24 16.91 31.59
C THR A 462 -21.48 16.01 30.37
N GLU A 463 -21.68 16.58 29.17
CA GLU A 463 -21.99 15.83 27.95
C GLU A 463 -20.74 15.22 27.29
N LEU A 464 -19.93 14.51 28.07
CA LEU A 464 -18.81 13.72 27.57
C LEU A 464 -19.33 12.39 27.01
N ALA A 465 -18.94 12.08 25.78
CA ALA A 465 -19.36 10.89 25.07
C ALA A 465 -18.19 10.21 24.38
N ARG A 466 -18.33 8.89 24.24
CA ARG A 466 -17.42 8.08 23.44
C ARG A 466 -17.77 8.24 21.98
N LEU A 467 -16.79 8.64 21.17
CA LEU A 467 -16.90 8.63 19.72
C LEU A 467 -16.82 7.19 19.17
N GLY A 468 -17.52 6.94 18.06
CA GLY A 468 -17.43 5.68 17.31
C GLY A 468 -18.65 4.76 17.42
N ALA A 469 -19.77 5.14 16.80
CA ALA A 469 -20.80 4.17 16.44
C ALA A 469 -20.20 3.17 15.45
N GLY A 470 -20.12 1.88 15.82
CA GLY A 470 -19.69 0.84 14.87
C GLY A 470 -20.72 0.64 13.74
N THR A 471 -20.29 0.02 12.63
CA THR A 471 -21.16 -0.36 11.50
C THR A 471 -22.41 -1.12 11.96
N GLN A 472 -22.26 -2.00 12.96
CA GLN A 472 -23.36 -2.77 13.57
C GLN A 472 -24.39 -1.91 14.32
N LYS A 473 -24.00 -0.78 14.90
CA LYS A 473 -24.95 0.13 15.55
C LYS A 473 -25.75 0.87 14.47
N LEU A 474 -25.07 1.33 13.42
CA LEU A 474 -25.72 2.00 12.31
C LEU A 474 -26.71 1.09 11.58
N GLU A 475 -26.35 -0.16 11.31
CA GLU A 475 -27.23 -1.18 10.73
C GLU A 475 -28.51 -1.38 11.56
N ARG A 476 -28.38 -1.48 12.89
CA ARG A 476 -29.54 -1.61 13.80
C ARG A 476 -30.45 -0.37 13.80
N GLU A 477 -29.86 0.82 13.80
CA GLU A 477 -30.61 2.08 13.78
C GLU A 477 -31.32 2.29 12.44
N LEU A 478 -30.69 1.91 11.33
CA LEU A 478 -31.32 1.92 10.00
C LEU A 478 -32.50 0.97 9.95
N ALA A 479 -32.32 -0.28 10.37
CA ALA A 479 -33.40 -1.27 10.40
C ALA A 479 -34.58 -0.84 11.28
N ALA A 480 -34.32 -0.09 12.36
CA ALA A 480 -35.36 0.39 13.26
C ALA A 480 -36.11 1.62 12.72
N LYS A 481 -35.44 2.52 11.99
CA LYS A 481 -36.02 3.81 11.57
C LYS A 481 -36.46 3.85 10.10
N LEU A 482 -35.84 3.04 9.25
CA LEU A 482 -36.07 2.96 7.81
C LEU A 482 -36.09 1.49 7.36
N PRO A 483 -37.04 0.67 7.83
CA PRO A 483 -37.09 -0.76 7.51
C PRO A 483 -37.31 -1.05 6.01
N GLU A 484 -37.80 -0.09 5.25
CA GLU A 484 -38.02 -0.16 3.80
C GLU A 484 -36.71 -0.07 3.00
N LEU A 485 -35.64 0.47 3.61
CA LEU A 485 -34.35 0.64 2.98
C LEU A 485 -33.48 -0.59 3.24
N GLU A 486 -33.12 -1.31 2.18
CA GLU A 486 -32.28 -2.48 2.30
C GLU A 486 -30.88 -2.09 2.77
N CYS A 487 -30.45 -2.60 3.93
CA CYS A 487 -29.11 -2.35 4.46
C CYS A 487 -28.15 -3.48 4.07
N ILE A 488 -27.08 -3.14 3.34
CA ILE A 488 -25.97 -4.03 3.02
C ILE A 488 -24.75 -3.55 3.80
N ARG A 489 -24.27 -4.36 4.74
CA ARG A 489 -23.03 -4.08 5.48
C ARG A 489 -21.82 -4.67 4.76
N LEU A 490 -20.81 -3.83 4.51
CA LEU A 490 -19.54 -4.20 3.90
C LEU A 490 -18.37 -3.78 4.79
N ASP A 491 -17.95 -4.70 5.64
CA ASP A 491 -16.81 -4.58 6.54
C ASP A 491 -15.96 -5.87 6.55
N ALA A 492 -14.79 -5.82 7.19
CA ALA A 492 -13.84 -6.93 7.13
C ALA A 492 -14.43 -8.26 7.65
N ASP A 493 -15.40 -8.19 8.56
CA ASP A 493 -16.05 -9.36 9.18
C ASP A 493 -17.10 -10.01 8.27
N THR A 494 -17.64 -9.26 7.31
CA THR A 494 -18.64 -9.77 6.36
C THR A 494 -18.02 -10.35 5.09
N VAL A 495 -16.72 -10.10 4.84
CA VAL A 495 -16.01 -10.49 3.60
C VAL A 495 -15.06 -11.70 3.79
N GLU A 496 -15.06 -12.37 4.94
CA GLU A 496 -14.15 -13.51 5.21
C GLU A 496 -14.30 -14.69 4.22
N ARG A 497 -15.45 -14.80 3.55
CA ARG A 497 -15.72 -15.87 2.57
C ARG A 497 -15.34 -15.44 1.14
N PRO A 498 -14.61 -16.29 0.37
CA PRO A 498 -14.34 -16.03 -1.04
C PRO A 498 -15.65 -15.74 -1.81
N GLY A 499 -15.69 -14.63 -2.53
CA GLY A 499 -16.86 -14.19 -3.31
C GLY A 499 -17.91 -13.36 -2.55
N ALA A 500 -17.81 -13.21 -1.23
CA ALA A 500 -18.77 -12.42 -0.43
C ALA A 500 -18.80 -10.94 -0.84
N LEU A 501 -17.62 -10.35 -1.13
CA LEU A 501 -17.52 -8.99 -1.66
C LEU A 501 -18.27 -8.84 -2.98
N THR A 502 -17.99 -9.71 -3.95
CA THR A 502 -18.65 -9.68 -5.27
C THR A 502 -20.17 -9.82 -5.13
N ALA A 503 -20.65 -10.71 -4.26
CA ALA A 503 -22.07 -10.88 -4.00
C ALA A 503 -22.71 -9.61 -3.40
N ALA A 504 -22.07 -8.98 -2.42
CA ALA A 504 -22.56 -7.75 -1.79
C ALA A 504 -22.61 -6.58 -2.78
N LEU A 505 -21.56 -6.40 -3.59
CA LEU A 505 -21.50 -5.34 -4.61
C LEU A 505 -22.50 -5.59 -5.74
N THR A 506 -22.72 -6.85 -6.14
CA THR A 506 -23.73 -7.21 -7.15
C THR A 506 -25.13 -6.91 -6.64
N ARG A 507 -25.43 -7.30 -5.39
CA ARG A 507 -26.71 -7.01 -4.73
C ARG A 507 -26.95 -5.51 -4.62
N PHE A 508 -25.95 -4.74 -4.22
CA PHE A 508 -26.03 -3.28 -4.18
C PHE A 508 -26.27 -2.67 -5.57
N ALA A 509 -25.59 -3.18 -6.61
CA ALA A 509 -25.78 -2.69 -7.98
C ALA A 509 -27.19 -2.95 -8.51
N SER A 510 -27.78 -4.11 -8.22
CA SER A 510 -29.11 -4.51 -8.71
C SER A 510 -30.27 -3.93 -7.90
N ALA A 511 -30.05 -3.58 -6.63
CA ALA A 511 -31.12 -3.09 -5.76
C ALA A 511 -31.49 -1.64 -6.08
N ASP A 512 -32.76 -1.30 -5.89
CA ASP A 512 -33.29 0.04 -6.18
C ASP A 512 -33.36 0.93 -4.95
N ARG A 513 -33.65 0.37 -3.77
CA ARG A 513 -33.78 1.08 -2.48
C ARG A 513 -32.80 0.50 -1.47
N VAL A 514 -31.55 0.95 -1.53
CA VAL A 514 -30.47 0.27 -0.81
C VAL A 514 -29.48 1.26 -0.21
N VAL A 515 -29.00 0.93 0.98
CA VAL A 515 -27.90 1.62 1.66
C VAL A 515 -26.73 0.67 1.87
N LEU A 516 -25.56 1.07 1.39
CA LEU A 516 -24.30 0.37 1.64
C LEU A 516 -23.61 1.02 2.83
N VAL A 517 -23.54 0.28 3.93
CA VAL A 517 -22.87 0.71 5.17
C VAL A 517 -21.51 0.04 5.24
N GLY A 518 -20.45 0.83 5.39
CA GLY A 518 -19.15 0.23 5.59
C GLY A 518 -18.04 1.21 5.91
N THR A 519 -16.83 0.68 5.91
CA THR A 519 -15.61 1.45 6.11
C THR A 519 -14.97 1.77 4.75
N GLN A 520 -13.69 2.06 4.73
CA GLN A 520 -12.89 2.39 3.53
C GLN A 520 -13.06 1.41 2.34
N MET A 521 -13.60 0.20 2.54
CA MET A 521 -13.86 -0.72 1.44
C MET A 521 -15.00 -0.26 0.51
N VAL A 522 -15.93 0.54 1.01
CA VAL A 522 -17.07 1.01 0.22
C VAL A 522 -16.68 2.09 -0.80
N SER A 523 -15.59 2.82 -0.55
CA SER A 523 -15.18 3.98 -1.35
C SER A 523 -14.16 3.69 -2.45
N LYS A 524 -13.67 2.45 -2.60
CA LYS A 524 -12.53 2.13 -3.47
C LYS A 524 -12.97 1.39 -4.73
N GLY A 525 -12.57 1.88 -5.90
CA GLY A 525 -12.56 1.11 -7.15
C GLY A 525 -13.91 0.65 -7.71
N HIS A 526 -15.03 1.15 -7.18
CA HIS A 526 -16.38 0.81 -7.64
C HIS A 526 -17.14 2.07 -8.06
N HIS A 527 -17.69 2.06 -9.28
CA HIS A 527 -18.57 3.12 -9.75
C HIS A 527 -20.00 2.57 -9.84
N PHE A 528 -20.88 3.03 -8.95
CA PHE A 528 -22.27 2.60 -8.92
C PHE A 528 -23.18 3.69 -9.49
N PRO A 529 -23.89 3.43 -10.60
CA PRO A 529 -24.91 4.35 -11.08
C PRO A 529 -26.09 4.41 -10.10
N GLY A 530 -26.73 5.58 -10.01
CA GLY A 530 -27.91 5.78 -9.16
C GLY A 530 -27.61 5.99 -7.67
N VAL A 531 -26.35 6.20 -7.28
CA VAL A 531 -26.02 6.71 -5.94
C VAL A 531 -26.43 8.17 -5.84
N ALA A 532 -27.46 8.44 -5.03
CA ALA A 532 -28.00 9.77 -4.80
C ALA A 532 -27.38 10.45 -3.57
N LEU A 533 -26.91 9.65 -2.59
CA LEU A 533 -26.35 10.15 -1.34
C LEU A 533 -25.08 9.38 -0.95
N ALA A 534 -24.05 10.12 -0.54
CA ALA A 534 -22.92 9.58 0.21
C ALA A 534 -22.73 10.41 1.48
N ALA A 535 -22.62 9.76 2.64
CA ALA A 535 -22.45 10.43 3.92
C ALA A 535 -21.31 9.83 4.74
N VAL A 536 -20.46 10.69 5.29
CA VAL A 536 -19.49 10.34 6.33
C VAL A 536 -20.17 10.59 7.67
N VAL A 537 -20.61 9.51 8.32
CA VAL A 537 -21.57 9.58 9.44
C VAL A 537 -20.94 10.14 10.72
N ASP A 538 -19.64 9.93 10.90
CA ASP A 538 -18.89 10.35 12.09
C ASP A 538 -17.45 10.71 11.69
N ALA A 539 -17.30 11.87 11.06
CA ALA A 539 -16.00 12.38 10.60
C ALA A 539 -15.07 12.67 11.79
N ASP A 540 -15.63 13.14 12.90
CA ASP A 540 -14.88 13.48 14.13
C ASP A 540 -14.18 12.27 14.73
N THR A 541 -14.79 11.09 14.64
CA THR A 541 -14.14 9.83 15.04
C THR A 541 -12.87 9.56 14.23
N GLY A 542 -12.86 9.88 12.94
CA GLY A 542 -11.67 9.74 12.09
C GLY A 542 -10.58 10.75 12.46
N LEU A 543 -10.94 12.03 12.55
CA LEU A 543 -10.02 13.11 12.93
C LEU A 543 -9.49 12.96 14.36
N GLY A 544 -10.28 12.34 15.22
CA GLY A 544 -9.94 12.06 16.61
C GLY A 544 -9.10 10.79 16.80
N LEU A 545 -8.63 10.13 15.75
CA LEU A 545 -7.73 8.98 15.89
C LEU A 545 -6.40 9.41 16.52
N PRO A 546 -5.79 8.58 17.40
CA PRO A 546 -4.44 8.81 17.91
C PRO A 546 -3.37 8.48 16.83
N ASP A 547 -3.57 9.02 15.63
CA ASP A 547 -2.72 8.85 14.46
C ASP A 547 -2.40 10.24 13.92
N PHE A 548 -1.12 10.55 13.70
CA PHE A 548 -0.71 11.85 13.16
C PHE A 548 -1.15 12.04 11.69
N ARG A 549 -1.59 10.95 11.04
CA ARG A 549 -2.17 10.96 9.69
C ARG A 549 -3.69 10.97 9.71
N ALA A 550 -4.35 11.18 10.85
CA ALA A 550 -5.80 11.15 10.95
C ALA A 550 -6.52 12.20 10.06
N GLU A 551 -5.85 13.33 9.80
CA GLU A 551 -6.35 14.39 8.92
C GLU A 551 -6.14 14.12 7.42
N GLU A 552 -5.18 13.24 7.08
CA GLU A 552 -4.91 12.74 5.71
C GLU A 552 -5.97 11.69 5.32
#